data_AF-A0A8K0MY96-F1
#
_entry.id   AF-A0A8K0MY96-F1
#
_cell.length_a   1.000
_cell.length_b   1.000
_cell.length_c   1.000
_cell.angle_alpha   90.00
_cell.angle_beta   90.00
_cell.angle_gamma   90.00
#
_symmetry.space_group_name_H-M   'P 1'
#
loop_
_entity.id
_entity.type
_entity.pdbx_description
1 polymer ?
#
loop_
_entity_poly.entity_id
_entity_poly.type
_entity_poly.pdbx_seq_one_letter_code
_entity_poly.pdbx_strand_id
1 'polypeptide(L)'
;MDHSDSRRKPHFLGKVLMAAILTALCIFILKQSPGFIGDSALKTLCCRNAEFYNYGNISIFLNIWMDHSDSRRKPHFLGKVLMAAILTALCIFILKQSPGFIGDSAFSRHEPGVTHVLVTGGAGYIGSHAALRLLKDSYRVTIVDNLSRGNIGAVKVLRELFPEPGRLQFIYADLAVAYVGESTLEPLRYYHNITANTLVILEAMAAHGVKTLIYSSTCATYGEPEKMPITEETPQFPINPYGKAKKMAEDMILDFSKNSDMAVMILRYFNVIGSDPEGRLGEAPRPELREHGRISGACFDAALGIIPGLKVKGTDYPTADGTCIRDYIDVTDLVDAHVKALDKASPNKVGIYNVGTGKGRSVKEFVEACKKATGANIKVDYLDRRPGDYAEVYSDPSKINRELNWTAQYTDLQECLSIAWRWQKSHRNGYGSPSVMKVKGTDYPTADGTCIRDYIDVTDLVDAHVKALDKASPNKVGIYNVGTGKGRSVKEFVEACKKATGANIKVDYLDRRPGDYAEVYSDPSKINRELNWTAQYTDLQECLSIAWRWQKSHRNGYGSPSVMKV
;
A
#
# COMPACT_ATOMS: atom_id res chain seq x y z
N MET A 1 38.28 26.35 55.53
CA MET A 1 39.49 26.17 54.70
C MET A 1 39.27 24.89 53.92
N ASP A 2 38.57 24.99 52.79
CA ASP A 2 39.10 25.10 51.41
C ASP A 2 39.38 23.70 50.82
N HIS A 3 39.08 23.33 49.58
CA HIS A 3 38.43 23.98 48.42
C HIS A 3 38.07 22.88 47.38
N SER A 4 36.92 23.02 46.71
CA SER A 4 36.59 22.63 45.31
C SER A 4 36.82 21.20 44.75
N ASP A 5 35.73 20.57 44.26
CA ASP A 5 35.74 19.91 42.93
C ASP A 5 34.39 20.08 42.21
N SER A 6 34.37 21.02 41.25
CA SER A 6 33.26 21.25 40.32
C SER A 6 33.81 21.41 38.91
N ARG A 7 34.37 20.35 38.29
CA ARG A 7 34.82 20.45 36.89
C ARG A 7 34.84 19.11 36.11
N ARG A 8 33.68 18.48 35.89
CA ARG A 8 33.52 17.41 34.87
C ARG A 8 32.13 17.40 34.21
N LYS A 9 31.79 18.38 33.36
CA LYS A 9 30.55 18.35 32.55
C LYS A 9 30.55 18.83 31.07
N PRO A 10 31.64 19.27 30.38
CA PRO A 10 31.49 19.69 28.97
C PRO A 10 31.60 18.55 27.94
N HIS A 11 32.31 17.47 28.24
CA HIS A 11 32.78 16.53 27.20
C HIS A 11 31.76 15.44 26.79
N PHE A 12 30.76 15.17 27.63
CA PHE A 12 29.71 14.18 27.38
C PHE A 12 28.56 14.78 26.54
N LEU A 13 28.19 16.04 26.83
CA LEU A 13 27.12 16.74 26.12
C LEU A 13 27.44 16.97 24.64
N GLY A 14 28.70 17.29 24.31
CA GLY A 14 29.14 17.46 22.92
C GLY A 14 29.17 16.17 22.09
N LYS A 15 29.44 15.02 22.72
CA LYS A 15 29.39 13.71 22.04
C LYS A 15 27.94 13.27 21.77
N VAL A 16 27.04 13.52 22.72
CA VAL A 16 25.60 13.22 22.58
C VAL A 16 24.96 14.13 21.53
N LEU A 17 25.29 15.42 21.52
CA LEU A 17 24.77 16.38 20.54
C LEU A 17 25.22 16.04 19.12
N MET A 18 26.47 15.63 18.93
CA MET A 18 26.97 15.28 17.59
C MET A 18 26.44 13.93 17.09
N ALA A 19 26.23 12.95 17.99
CA ALA A 19 25.54 11.71 17.64
C ALA A 19 24.07 11.96 17.25
N ALA A 20 23.38 12.89 17.94
CA ALA A 20 22.02 13.28 17.59
C ALA A 20 21.94 13.97 16.23
N ILE A 21 22.89 14.86 15.91
CA ILE A 21 22.96 15.54 14.60
C ILE A 21 23.23 14.55 13.46
N LEU A 22 24.18 13.62 13.65
CA LEU A 22 24.48 12.59 12.64
C LEU A 22 23.31 11.61 12.45
N THR A 23 22.61 11.26 13.53
CA THR A 23 21.40 10.42 13.46
C THR A 23 20.27 11.14 12.72
N ALA A 24 20.06 12.43 13.00
CA ALA A 24 19.09 13.26 12.30
C ALA A 24 19.43 13.41 10.81
N LEU A 25 20.71 13.58 10.46
CA LEU A 25 21.16 13.62 9.07
C LEU A 25 20.93 12.28 8.35
N CYS A 26 21.24 11.15 8.99
CA CYS A 26 20.99 9.81 8.42
C CYS A 26 19.49 9.58 8.20
N ILE A 27 18.64 9.93 9.17
CA ILE A 27 17.17 9.80 9.03
C ILE A 27 16.66 10.71 7.90
N PHE A 28 17.20 11.93 7.77
CA PHE A 28 16.84 12.86 6.72
C PHE A 28 17.23 12.36 5.33
N ILE A 29 18.44 11.81 5.17
CA ILE A 29 18.93 11.23 3.91
C ILE A 29 18.16 9.96 3.54
N LEU A 30 17.85 9.10 4.52
CA LEU A 30 17.09 7.86 4.30
C LEU A 30 15.62 8.12 3.90
N LYS A 31 15.00 9.21 4.39
CA LYS A 31 13.66 9.63 3.97
C LYS A 31 13.60 10.18 2.53
N GLN A 32 14.72 10.59 1.95
CA GLN A 32 14.79 11.29 0.66
C GLN A 32 15.21 10.38 -0.53
N SER A 33 15.40 9.07 -0.32
CA SER A 33 15.82 8.11 -1.36
C SER A 33 14.77 7.00 -1.61
N PRO A 34 13.76 7.21 -2.48
CA PRO A 34 12.66 6.26 -2.67
C PRO A 34 13.00 4.97 -3.45
N GLY A 35 14.29 4.64 -3.65
CA GLY A 35 14.72 3.54 -4.51
C GLY A 35 15.60 2.46 -3.88
N PHE A 36 16.05 2.65 -2.63
CA PHE A 36 17.15 1.82 -2.09
C PHE A 36 16.77 0.86 -0.96
N ILE A 37 15.51 0.85 -0.52
CA ILE A 37 15.11 0.10 0.68
C ILE A 37 13.90 -0.77 0.36
N GLY A 38 14.10 -2.09 0.37
CA GLY A 38 13.02 -3.07 0.27
C GLY A 38 12.13 -3.10 1.51
N ASP A 39 10.88 -3.53 1.33
CA ASP A 39 9.74 -3.50 2.26
C ASP A 39 9.98 -3.96 3.71
N SER A 40 11.06 -4.70 4.01
CA SER A 40 11.34 -5.18 5.37
C SER A 40 12.04 -4.16 6.27
N ALA A 41 12.80 -3.22 5.72
CA ALA A 41 13.66 -2.34 6.53
C ALA A 41 12.93 -1.10 7.08
N LEU A 42 11.80 -0.68 6.49
CA LEU A 42 10.99 0.42 7.02
C LEU A 42 10.17 0.03 8.25
N LYS A 43 9.78 -1.25 8.39
CA LYS A 43 9.02 -1.72 9.56
C LYS A 43 9.88 -1.82 10.83
N THR A 44 11.17 -2.10 10.70
CA THR A 44 12.08 -2.21 11.84
C THR A 44 12.49 -0.83 12.40
N LEU A 45 12.36 0.26 11.62
CA LEU A 45 12.77 1.59 12.07
C LEU A 45 11.82 2.22 13.12
N CYS A 46 10.57 1.76 13.20
CA CYS A 46 9.57 2.32 14.13
C CYS A 46 9.38 1.53 15.43
N CYS A 47 10.07 0.40 15.62
CA CYS A 47 9.90 -0.42 16.82
C CYS A 47 11.24 -0.97 17.30
N ARG A 48 11.63 -0.51 18.50
CA ARG A 48 12.72 -0.96 19.39
C ARG A 48 13.99 -0.09 19.39
N ASN A 49 14.22 0.44 20.59
CA ASN A 49 15.53 0.85 21.07
C ASN A 49 16.55 -0.30 20.93
N ALA A 50 17.77 0.09 20.60
CA ALA A 50 19.02 -0.65 20.71
C ALA A 50 19.33 -1.73 19.64
N GLU A 51 20.58 -1.62 19.17
CA GLU A 51 21.40 -2.60 18.44
C GLU A 51 21.13 -2.83 16.94
N PHE A 52 21.96 -2.20 16.09
CA PHE A 52 22.29 -2.74 14.77
C PHE A 52 23.76 -2.49 14.41
N TYR A 53 24.52 -3.58 14.35
CA TYR A 53 25.71 -3.75 13.50
C TYR A 53 25.26 -4.19 12.09
N ASN A 54 26.08 -3.89 11.09
CA ASN A 54 26.02 -4.27 9.65
C ASN A 54 25.32 -3.33 8.66
N TYR A 55 26.07 -2.33 8.18
CA TYR A 55 26.02 -1.84 6.80
C TYR A 55 27.46 -1.70 6.26
N GLY A 56 27.78 -2.50 5.23
CA GLY A 56 29.15 -2.74 4.71
C GLY A 56 29.88 -1.54 4.09
N ASN A 57 29.19 -0.44 3.78
CA ASN A 57 29.85 0.77 3.26
C ASN A 57 29.96 1.91 4.29
N ILE A 58 29.28 1.80 5.44
CA ILE A 58 29.40 2.73 6.58
C ILE A 58 30.36 2.17 7.64
N SER A 59 30.48 0.83 7.71
CA SER A 59 31.43 0.14 8.60
C SER A 59 32.89 0.48 8.31
N ILE A 60 33.25 0.77 7.06
CA ILE A 60 34.62 1.17 6.70
C ILE A 60 34.95 2.55 7.29
N PHE A 61 34.01 3.51 7.25
CA PHE A 61 34.19 4.83 7.82
C PHE A 61 34.17 4.86 9.36
N LEU A 62 33.37 3.98 9.99
CA LEU A 62 33.36 3.80 11.44
C LEU A 62 34.61 3.07 11.96
N ASN A 63 35.14 2.11 11.23
CA ASN A 63 36.37 1.39 11.61
C ASN A 63 37.61 2.30 11.51
N ILE A 64 37.69 3.17 10.49
CA ILE A 64 38.77 4.18 10.40
C ILE A 64 38.73 5.16 11.59
N TRP A 65 37.55 5.44 12.14
CA TRP A 65 37.38 6.31 13.31
C TRP A 65 37.69 5.61 14.64
N MET A 66 37.35 4.32 14.78
CA MET A 66 37.66 3.54 15.98
C MET A 66 39.16 3.20 16.09
N ASP A 67 39.85 2.93 14.98
CA ASP A 67 41.31 2.72 14.97
C ASP A 67 42.11 3.99 15.29
N HIS A 68 41.53 5.18 15.09
CA HIS A 68 42.16 6.46 15.47
C HIS A 68 41.93 6.83 16.95
N SER A 69 41.31 5.95 17.74
CA SER A 69 41.03 6.18 19.16
C SER A 69 41.97 5.46 20.12
N ASP A 70 43.06 4.86 19.63
CA ASP A 70 44.07 4.28 20.50
C ASP A 70 44.76 5.36 21.37
N SER A 71 44.88 5.03 22.64
CA SER A 71 44.96 5.93 23.79
C SER A 71 46.34 6.52 24.07
N ARG A 72 47.23 6.61 23.06
CA ARG A 72 48.64 7.00 23.27
C ARG A 72 49.20 8.14 22.43
N ARG A 73 48.40 8.98 21.77
CA ARG A 73 48.90 10.23 21.16
C ARG A 73 47.97 11.43 21.39
N LYS A 74 48.56 12.61 21.61
CA LYS A 74 47.89 13.89 21.93
C LYS A 74 46.70 14.16 21.00
N PRO A 75 45.60 14.76 21.48
CA PRO A 75 44.40 14.95 20.68
C PRO A 75 44.66 15.99 19.58
N HIS A 76 44.72 15.55 18.32
CA HIS A 76 44.73 16.43 17.14
C HIS A 76 43.34 17.05 16.96
N PHE A 77 43.01 18.05 17.78
CA PHE A 77 41.79 18.86 17.67
C PHE A 77 41.65 19.45 16.26
N LEU A 78 42.76 19.92 15.69
CA LEU A 78 42.81 20.48 14.34
C LEU A 78 42.45 19.45 13.25
N GLY A 79 42.85 18.19 13.42
CA GLY A 79 42.50 17.11 12.47
C GLY A 79 41.02 16.75 12.50
N LYS A 80 40.38 16.80 13.69
CA LYS A 80 38.95 16.56 13.83
C LYS A 80 38.10 17.69 13.23
N VAL A 81 38.53 18.93 13.41
CA VAL A 81 37.89 20.11 12.81
C VAL A 81 38.03 20.08 11.28
N LEU A 82 39.23 19.73 10.78
CA LEU A 82 39.48 19.62 9.34
C LEU A 82 38.65 18.50 8.70
N MET A 83 38.56 17.33 9.34
CA MET A 83 37.74 16.21 8.85
C MET A 83 36.24 16.56 8.86
N ALA A 84 35.75 17.25 9.90
CA ALA A 84 34.36 17.71 9.96
C ALA A 84 34.05 18.75 8.87
N ALA A 85 34.99 19.67 8.60
CA ALA A 85 34.87 20.64 7.51
C ALA A 85 34.88 19.96 6.13
N ILE A 86 35.75 18.96 5.93
CA ILE A 86 35.80 18.17 4.69
C ILE A 86 34.51 17.37 4.50
N LEU A 87 34.00 16.71 5.54
CA LEU A 87 32.73 15.97 5.48
C LEU A 87 31.54 16.90 5.23
N THR A 88 31.55 18.09 5.82
CA THR A 88 30.51 19.10 5.59
C THR A 88 30.59 19.64 4.15
N ALA A 89 31.79 19.90 3.64
CA ALA A 89 32.00 20.30 2.25
C ALA A 89 31.61 19.19 1.27
N LEU A 90 31.92 17.92 1.57
CA LEU A 90 31.48 16.76 0.81
C LEU A 90 29.97 16.58 0.86
N CYS A 91 29.33 16.76 2.02
CA CYS A 91 27.88 16.75 2.13
C CYS A 91 27.26 17.89 1.31
N ILE A 92 27.79 19.11 1.38
CA ILE A 92 27.32 20.24 0.56
C ILE A 92 27.54 19.93 -0.92
N PHE A 93 28.66 19.35 -1.31
CA PHE A 93 28.97 19.00 -2.69
C PHE A 93 28.06 17.87 -3.22
N ILE A 94 27.83 16.83 -2.43
CA ILE A 94 26.90 15.73 -2.74
C ILE A 94 25.45 16.25 -2.78
N LEU A 95 25.06 17.14 -1.87
CA LEU A 95 23.75 17.80 -1.90
C LEU A 95 23.59 18.68 -3.16
N LYS A 96 24.66 19.35 -3.62
CA LYS A 96 24.66 20.14 -4.85
C LYS A 96 24.71 19.29 -6.13
N GLN A 97 25.30 18.09 -6.09
CA GLN A 97 25.38 17.16 -7.22
C GLN A 97 24.25 16.11 -7.26
N SER A 98 23.48 15.97 -6.18
CA SER A 98 22.30 15.11 -6.16
C SER A 98 21.29 15.63 -7.19
N PRO A 99 20.83 14.79 -8.15
CA PRO A 99 19.96 15.21 -9.26
C PRO A 99 18.61 15.83 -8.86
N GLY A 100 18.30 15.89 -7.55
CA GLY A 100 17.05 16.43 -7.03
C GLY A 100 17.14 17.81 -6.35
N PHE A 101 18.33 18.42 -6.17
CA PHE A 101 18.44 19.66 -5.38
C PHE A 101 18.74 20.93 -6.18
N ILE A 102 19.32 20.86 -7.39
CA ILE A 102 19.67 22.06 -8.19
C ILE A 102 19.29 21.93 -9.69
N GLY A 103 18.71 20.82 -10.13
CA GLY A 103 18.23 20.68 -11.51
C GLY A 103 16.71 20.80 -11.61
N ASP A 104 16.22 21.66 -12.51
CA ASP A 104 14.82 21.59 -12.97
C ASP A 104 14.53 20.15 -13.41
N SER A 105 13.75 19.42 -12.62
CA SER A 105 13.19 18.16 -13.10
C SER A 105 12.40 18.45 -14.37
N ALA A 106 12.42 17.56 -15.36
CA ALA A 106 11.60 17.76 -16.57
C ALA A 106 10.11 17.99 -16.23
N PHE A 107 9.67 17.51 -15.05
CA PHE A 107 8.33 17.69 -14.51
C PHE A 107 8.05 19.11 -13.97
N SER A 108 9.07 19.84 -13.50
CA SER A 108 8.92 21.19 -12.94
C SER A 108 8.96 22.29 -14.00
N ARG A 109 9.22 21.93 -15.27
CA ARG A 109 9.17 22.88 -16.39
C ARG A 109 7.73 23.05 -16.85
N HIS A 110 7.23 24.27 -16.71
CA HIS A 110 5.95 24.67 -17.30
C HIS A 110 6.06 24.63 -18.83
N GLU A 111 5.22 23.81 -19.46
CA GLU A 111 5.11 23.75 -20.92
C GLU A 111 3.84 24.45 -21.37
N PRO A 112 3.93 25.49 -22.22
CA PRO A 112 2.76 26.18 -22.74
C PRO A 112 1.80 25.19 -23.41
N GLY A 113 0.52 25.24 -23.04
CA GLY A 113 -0.52 24.36 -23.57
C GLY A 113 -0.64 23.00 -22.89
N VAL A 114 0.20 22.68 -21.89
CA VAL A 114 0.12 21.43 -21.13
C VAL A 114 -0.41 21.71 -19.72
N THR A 115 -1.54 21.09 -19.38
CA THR A 115 -2.12 21.19 -18.03
C THR A 115 -1.51 20.12 -17.13
N HIS A 116 -1.00 20.55 -15.97
CA HIS A 116 -0.48 19.67 -14.92
C HIS A 116 -1.57 19.42 -13.87
N VAL A 117 -1.83 18.15 -13.55
CA VAL A 117 -2.87 17.74 -12.61
C VAL A 117 -2.27 16.93 -11.47
N LEU A 118 -2.50 17.40 -10.25
CA LEU A 118 -2.20 16.66 -9.02
C LEU A 118 -3.38 15.76 -8.66
N VAL A 119 -3.16 14.45 -8.59
CA VAL A 119 -4.15 13.44 -8.20
C VAL A 119 -3.77 12.86 -6.84
N THR A 120 -4.41 13.35 -5.79
CA THR A 120 -4.27 12.77 -4.43
C THR A 120 -5.04 11.45 -4.35
N GLY A 121 -4.43 10.43 -3.74
CA GLY A 121 -5.00 9.07 -3.74
C GLY A 121 -4.95 8.40 -5.12
N GLY A 122 -4.07 8.86 -6.02
CA GLY A 122 -4.00 8.40 -7.41
C GLY A 122 -3.54 6.95 -7.60
N ALA A 123 -3.04 6.27 -6.55
CA ALA A 123 -2.77 4.84 -6.59
C ALA A 123 -3.99 3.99 -6.14
N GLY A 124 -5.07 4.64 -5.70
CA GLY A 124 -6.34 4.01 -5.35
C GLY A 124 -7.19 3.62 -6.56
N TYR A 125 -8.36 3.02 -6.29
CA TYR A 125 -9.27 2.53 -7.34
C TYR A 125 -9.70 3.63 -8.31
N ILE A 126 -10.43 4.66 -7.84
CA ILE A 126 -10.91 5.75 -8.69
C ILE A 126 -9.75 6.62 -9.16
N GLY A 127 -8.80 6.93 -8.27
CA GLY A 127 -7.66 7.80 -8.57
C GLY A 127 -6.76 7.28 -9.69
N SER A 128 -6.54 5.97 -9.78
CA SER A 128 -5.75 5.37 -10.87
C SER A 128 -6.48 5.43 -12.22
N HIS A 129 -7.80 5.27 -12.23
CA HIS A 129 -8.60 5.45 -13.44
C HIS A 129 -8.65 6.92 -13.89
N ALA A 130 -8.70 7.86 -12.93
CA ALA A 130 -8.61 9.28 -13.22
C ALA A 130 -7.24 9.63 -13.83
N ALA A 131 -6.15 9.12 -13.24
CA ALA A 131 -4.81 9.29 -13.78
C ALA A 131 -4.66 8.68 -15.19
N LEU A 132 -5.17 7.47 -15.42
CA LEU A 132 -5.21 6.84 -16.76
C LEU A 132 -5.89 7.75 -17.77
N ARG A 133 -7.08 8.25 -17.43
CA ARG A 133 -7.86 9.11 -18.31
C ARG A 133 -7.16 10.44 -18.61
N LEU A 134 -6.64 11.11 -17.58
CA LEU A 134 -5.88 12.36 -17.75
C LEU A 134 -4.64 12.16 -18.64
N LEU A 135 -3.89 11.07 -18.44
CA LEU A 135 -2.72 10.76 -19.26
C LEU A 135 -3.09 10.48 -20.73
N LYS A 136 -4.21 9.79 -20.98
CA LYS A 136 -4.77 9.60 -22.34
C LYS A 136 -5.07 10.94 -23.01
N ASP A 137 -5.62 11.89 -22.26
CA ASP A 137 -5.96 13.23 -22.75
C ASP A 137 -4.75 14.18 -22.76
N SER A 138 -3.52 13.64 -22.68
CA SER A 138 -2.24 14.38 -22.77
C SER A 138 -1.95 15.34 -21.60
N TYR A 139 -2.66 15.21 -20.49
CA TYR A 139 -2.29 15.91 -19.26
C TYR A 139 -1.00 15.34 -18.66
N ARG A 140 -0.28 16.17 -17.91
CA ARG A 140 0.80 15.72 -17.01
C ARG A 140 0.21 15.43 -15.65
N VAL A 141 0.53 14.26 -15.09
CA VAL A 141 -0.09 13.80 -13.84
C VAL A 141 0.94 13.59 -12.75
N THR A 142 0.74 14.24 -11.61
CA THR A 142 1.44 13.92 -10.36
C THR A 142 0.49 13.12 -9.48
N ILE A 143 0.83 11.88 -9.16
CA ILE A 143 0.11 11.09 -8.17
C ILE A 143 0.78 11.31 -6.81
N VAL A 144 -0.02 11.65 -5.79
CA VAL A 144 0.42 11.61 -4.39
C VAL A 144 -0.40 10.58 -3.63
N ASP A 145 0.27 9.58 -3.06
CA ASP A 145 -0.38 8.49 -2.33
C ASP A 145 0.56 7.87 -1.28
N ASN A 146 0.04 7.51 -0.11
CA ASN A 146 0.78 6.81 0.95
C ASN A 146 0.68 5.28 0.82
N LEU A 147 0.00 4.79 -0.20
CA LEU A 147 -0.26 3.38 -0.49
C LEU A 147 -1.02 2.64 0.61
N SER A 148 -1.59 3.33 1.61
CA SER A 148 -2.32 2.72 2.72
C SER A 148 -3.50 1.87 2.23
N ARG A 149 -4.20 2.39 1.22
CA ARG A 149 -5.28 1.72 0.48
C ARG A 149 -5.05 1.68 -1.03
N GLY A 150 -4.11 2.47 -1.54
CA GLY A 150 -3.66 2.41 -2.92
C GLY A 150 -2.77 1.20 -3.20
N ASN A 151 -2.50 0.94 -4.47
CA ASN A 151 -1.60 -0.13 -4.91
C ASN A 151 -0.56 0.42 -5.89
N ILE A 152 0.71 0.29 -5.54
CA ILE A 152 1.82 0.76 -6.38
C ILE A 152 1.83 0.09 -7.76
N GLY A 153 1.26 -1.11 -7.89
CA GLY A 153 1.13 -1.78 -9.16
C GLY A 153 0.22 -1.06 -10.15
N ALA A 154 -0.80 -0.32 -9.69
CA ALA A 154 -1.59 0.55 -10.57
C ALA A 154 -0.71 1.66 -11.18
N VAL A 155 0.18 2.25 -10.38
CA VAL A 155 1.14 3.27 -10.86
C VAL A 155 2.15 2.66 -11.84
N LYS A 156 2.57 1.40 -11.64
CA LYS A 156 3.45 0.69 -12.59
C LYS A 156 2.77 0.51 -13.94
N VAL A 157 1.52 0.04 -13.95
CA VAL A 157 0.72 -0.08 -15.18
C VAL A 157 0.65 1.27 -15.90
N LEU A 158 0.36 2.37 -15.19
CA LEU A 158 0.32 3.70 -15.79
C LEU A 158 1.68 4.13 -16.39
N ARG A 159 2.80 3.85 -15.71
CA ARG A 159 4.15 4.14 -16.23
C ARG A 159 4.52 3.32 -17.46
N GLU A 160 4.07 2.07 -17.52
CA GLU A 160 4.30 1.19 -18.67
C GLU A 160 3.50 1.66 -19.89
N LEU A 161 2.25 2.09 -19.68
CA LEU A 161 1.40 2.64 -20.75
C LEU A 161 1.87 4.00 -21.25
N PHE A 162 2.50 4.78 -20.37
CA PHE A 162 2.92 6.14 -20.64
C PHE A 162 4.38 6.38 -20.19
N PRO A 163 5.35 5.81 -20.92
CA PRO A 163 6.76 5.79 -20.52
C PRO A 163 7.48 7.13 -20.73
N GLU A 164 6.82 8.13 -21.32
CA GLU A 164 7.44 9.40 -21.69
C GLU A 164 7.94 10.15 -20.43
N PRO A 165 9.23 10.55 -20.39
CA PRO A 165 9.77 11.30 -19.26
C PRO A 165 8.97 12.60 -19.02
N GLY A 166 8.67 12.90 -17.76
CA GLY A 166 7.95 14.12 -17.41
C GLY A 166 6.42 14.03 -17.54
N ARG A 167 5.86 12.89 -17.98
CA ARG A 167 4.40 12.73 -18.13
C ARG A 167 3.69 12.30 -16.85
N LEU A 168 4.29 11.37 -16.11
CA LEU A 168 3.76 10.82 -14.86
C LEU A 168 4.80 10.88 -13.75
N GLN A 169 4.47 11.54 -12.64
CA GLN A 169 5.24 11.54 -11.41
C GLN A 169 4.47 10.84 -10.29
N PHE A 170 5.18 10.11 -9.43
CA PHE A 170 4.62 9.55 -8.20
C PHE A 170 5.39 10.08 -7.01
N ILE A 171 4.66 10.56 -6.02
CA ILE A 171 5.20 11.07 -4.76
C ILE A 171 4.54 10.26 -3.65
N TYR A 172 5.37 9.63 -2.82
CA TYR A 172 4.89 8.95 -1.63
C TYR A 172 4.67 9.97 -0.52
N ALA A 173 3.42 10.28 -0.20
CA ALA A 173 3.08 11.16 0.93
C ALA A 173 1.66 10.87 1.45
N ASP A 174 1.44 11.22 2.71
CA ASP A 174 0.18 11.00 3.40
C ASP A 174 -0.79 12.17 3.21
N LEU A 175 -1.80 11.99 2.35
CA LEU A 175 -2.77 13.04 2.04
C LEU A 175 -4.25 12.59 2.02
N ALA A 176 -4.62 11.30 2.02
CA ALA A 176 -6.04 10.89 2.10
C ALA A 176 -6.31 9.39 2.34
N VAL A 177 -7.44 9.06 2.97
CA VAL A 177 -8.06 7.71 3.13
C VAL A 177 -9.59 7.83 3.15
N ALA A 178 -10.35 6.88 2.57
CA ALA A 178 -11.83 6.88 2.65
C ALA A 178 -12.53 5.49 2.49
N TYR A 179 -13.15 4.96 3.55
CA TYR A 179 -14.17 3.86 3.56
C TYR A 179 -15.26 4.05 4.66
N VAL A 180 -16.55 3.97 4.30
CA VAL A 180 -17.68 4.23 5.25
C VAL A 180 -17.65 3.31 6.48
N GLY A 181 -17.41 2.02 6.27
CA GLY A 181 -17.56 1.00 7.30
C GLY A 181 -16.57 1.06 8.46
N GLU A 182 -15.32 1.42 8.16
CA GLU A 182 -14.26 1.62 9.15
C GLU A 182 -14.46 2.93 9.90
N SER A 183 -15.10 3.93 9.30
CA SER A 183 -15.26 5.25 9.92
C SER A 183 -16.04 5.23 11.23
N THR A 184 -17.00 4.32 11.38
CA THR A 184 -17.72 4.13 12.65
C THR A 184 -16.83 3.54 13.73
N LEU A 185 -15.84 2.72 13.37
CA LEU A 185 -14.88 2.11 14.30
C LEU A 185 -13.75 3.08 14.65
N GLU A 186 -13.30 3.90 13.68
CA GLU A 186 -12.17 4.82 13.82
C GLU A 186 -12.51 6.27 13.39
N PRO A 187 -13.45 6.96 14.05
CA PRO A 187 -13.97 8.25 13.58
C PRO A 187 -12.91 9.36 13.47
N LEU A 188 -12.00 9.46 14.45
CA LEU A 188 -10.95 10.50 14.45
C LEU A 188 -10.01 10.40 13.26
N ARG A 189 -9.71 9.16 12.84
CA ARG A 189 -8.88 8.89 11.66
C ARG A 189 -9.53 9.44 10.38
N TYR A 190 -10.86 9.39 10.29
CA TYR A 190 -11.60 9.91 9.14
C TYR A 190 -11.66 11.43 9.11
N TYR A 191 -11.87 12.09 10.25
CA TYR A 191 -11.79 13.55 10.33
C TYR A 191 -10.39 14.07 10.00
N HIS A 192 -9.34 13.40 10.48
CA HIS A 192 -7.96 13.76 10.11
C HIS A 192 -7.72 13.57 8.61
N ASN A 193 -7.98 12.37 8.09
CA ASN A 193 -7.62 12.01 6.72
C ASN A 193 -8.44 12.70 5.64
N ILE A 194 -9.67 13.14 5.96
CA ILE A 194 -10.56 13.80 5.00
C ILE A 194 -10.59 15.29 5.28
N THR A 195 -11.00 15.71 6.48
CA THR A 195 -11.22 17.14 6.77
C THR A 195 -9.90 17.87 6.97
N ALA A 196 -9.03 17.42 7.87
CA ALA A 196 -7.77 18.11 8.15
C ALA A 196 -6.81 18.09 6.93
N ASN A 197 -6.73 16.98 6.21
CA ASN A 197 -5.92 16.94 5.00
C ASN A 197 -6.47 17.83 3.87
N THR A 198 -7.80 17.99 3.76
CA THR A 198 -8.37 18.96 2.80
C THR A 198 -7.93 20.38 3.15
N LEU A 199 -7.86 20.74 4.44
CA LEU A 199 -7.35 22.05 4.89
C LEU A 199 -5.92 22.27 4.41
N VAL A 200 -5.04 21.29 4.64
CA VAL A 200 -3.62 21.36 4.21
C VAL A 200 -3.50 21.55 2.69
N ILE A 201 -4.35 20.87 1.90
CA ILE A 201 -4.39 21.07 0.45
C ILE A 201 -4.81 22.49 0.10
N LEU A 202 -5.86 23.02 0.72
CA LEU A 202 -6.33 24.39 0.46
C LEU A 202 -5.27 25.43 0.81
N GLU A 203 -4.57 25.28 1.94
CA GLU A 203 -3.45 26.13 2.34
C GLU A 203 -2.31 26.09 1.33
N ALA A 204 -1.94 24.88 0.86
CA ALA A 204 -0.92 24.72 -0.17
C ALA A 204 -1.34 25.33 -1.51
N MET A 205 -2.59 25.14 -1.92
CA MET A 205 -3.14 25.75 -3.13
C MET A 205 -3.07 27.28 -3.05
N ALA A 206 -3.44 27.86 -1.91
CA ALA A 206 -3.36 29.30 -1.65
C ALA A 206 -1.93 29.81 -1.74
N ALA A 207 -0.98 29.13 -1.08
CA ALA A 207 0.43 29.51 -1.04
C ALA A 207 1.12 29.45 -2.42
N HIS A 208 0.65 28.57 -3.30
CA HIS A 208 1.24 28.33 -4.63
C HIS A 208 0.39 28.88 -5.79
N GLY A 209 -0.70 29.59 -5.51
CA GLY A 209 -1.56 30.18 -6.55
C GLY A 209 -2.25 29.14 -7.44
N VAL A 210 -2.54 27.93 -6.92
CA VAL A 210 -3.30 26.91 -7.64
C VAL A 210 -4.79 27.22 -7.48
N LYS A 211 -5.47 27.49 -8.60
CA LYS A 211 -6.83 28.07 -8.59
C LYS A 211 -7.94 27.11 -8.98
N THR A 212 -7.65 25.83 -9.24
CA THR A 212 -8.67 24.87 -9.67
C THR A 212 -8.69 23.67 -8.76
N LEU A 213 -9.84 23.36 -8.17
CA LEU A 213 -10.06 22.20 -7.32
C LEU A 213 -11.23 21.37 -7.86
N ILE A 214 -10.98 20.09 -8.13
CA ILE A 214 -12.03 19.09 -8.28
C ILE A 214 -12.05 18.26 -7.00
N TYR A 215 -13.15 18.29 -6.26
CA TYR A 215 -13.28 17.60 -4.98
C TYR A 215 -14.18 16.38 -5.08
N SER A 216 -13.61 15.22 -4.75
CA SER A 216 -14.33 13.95 -4.66
C SER A 216 -15.16 13.87 -3.39
N SER A 217 -16.44 14.22 -3.48
CA SER A 217 -17.42 14.07 -2.42
C SER A 217 -18.25 12.79 -2.57
N THR A 218 -19.39 12.69 -1.88
CA THR A 218 -20.15 11.45 -1.75
C THR A 218 -21.62 11.69 -1.49
N CYS A 219 -22.49 10.80 -1.98
CA CYS A 219 -23.91 10.79 -1.61
C CYS A 219 -24.14 10.59 -0.10
N ALA A 220 -23.15 10.08 0.66
CA ALA A 220 -23.25 9.92 2.10
C ALA A 220 -23.37 11.27 2.85
N THR A 221 -23.10 12.41 2.20
CA THR A 221 -23.36 13.74 2.79
C THR A 221 -24.85 14.01 2.98
N TYR A 222 -25.73 13.37 2.20
CA TYR A 222 -27.17 13.60 2.26
C TYR A 222 -27.82 12.94 3.46
N GLY A 223 -27.26 11.85 3.98
CA GLY A 223 -27.89 11.07 5.04
C GLY A 223 -29.03 10.21 4.50
N GLU A 224 -30.20 10.29 5.14
CA GLU A 224 -31.42 9.58 4.77
C GLU A 224 -32.46 10.57 4.22
N PRO A 225 -32.49 10.81 2.89
CA PRO A 225 -33.38 11.81 2.31
C PRO A 225 -34.83 11.35 2.31
N GLU A 226 -35.76 12.29 2.51
CA GLU A 226 -37.20 12.02 2.49
C GLU A 226 -37.77 11.76 1.08
N LYS A 227 -37.06 12.26 0.05
CA LYS A 227 -37.49 12.19 -1.35
C LYS A 227 -36.38 11.65 -2.22
N MET A 228 -36.78 10.85 -3.20
CA MET A 228 -35.93 10.31 -4.26
C MET A 228 -36.49 10.72 -5.63
N PRO A 229 -35.66 10.84 -6.67
CA PRO A 229 -34.19 10.82 -6.64
C PRO A 229 -33.57 12.01 -5.88
N ILE A 230 -32.32 11.87 -5.44
CA ILE A 230 -31.58 12.93 -4.73
C ILE A 230 -31.08 13.99 -5.73
N THR A 231 -31.40 15.25 -5.46
CA THR A 231 -30.90 16.41 -6.22
C THR A 231 -29.79 17.12 -5.43
N GLU A 232 -29.12 18.09 -6.04
CA GLU A 232 -28.11 18.88 -5.35
C GLU A 232 -28.71 19.81 -4.29
N GLU A 233 -30.01 20.12 -4.38
CA GLU A 233 -30.79 20.92 -3.42
C GLU A 233 -31.27 20.08 -2.22
N THR A 234 -31.14 18.76 -2.27
CA THR A 234 -31.51 17.89 -1.15
C THR A 234 -30.66 18.26 0.08
N PRO A 235 -31.26 18.51 1.26
CA PRO A 235 -30.52 18.83 2.47
C PRO A 235 -29.50 17.76 2.85
N GLN A 236 -28.36 18.20 3.42
CA GLN A 236 -27.26 17.32 3.81
C GLN A 236 -27.28 17.01 5.31
N PHE A 237 -27.75 15.81 5.69
CA PHE A 237 -27.80 15.34 7.08
C PHE A 237 -27.02 14.03 7.30
N PRO A 238 -25.67 14.05 7.19
CA PRO A 238 -24.88 12.82 7.25
C PRO A 238 -24.95 12.13 8.63
N ILE A 239 -25.22 10.83 8.63
CA ILE A 239 -25.41 10.06 9.87
C ILE A 239 -24.14 9.33 10.36
N ASN A 240 -23.13 9.16 9.49
CA ASN A 240 -21.89 8.46 9.82
C ASN A 240 -20.64 9.39 9.74
N PRO A 241 -19.53 9.05 10.43
CA PRO A 241 -18.33 9.89 10.48
C PRO A 241 -17.72 10.19 9.11
N TYR A 242 -17.74 9.23 8.17
CA TYR A 242 -17.26 9.45 6.80
C TYR A 242 -18.06 10.55 6.07
N GLY A 243 -19.40 10.47 6.09
CA GLY A 243 -20.28 11.46 5.48
C GLY A 243 -20.12 12.83 6.14
N LYS A 244 -19.97 12.87 7.47
CA LYS A 244 -19.72 14.10 8.24
C LYS A 244 -18.38 14.75 7.84
N ALA A 245 -17.31 13.97 7.78
CA ALA A 245 -15.98 14.48 7.40
C ALA A 245 -15.96 15.02 5.95
N LYS A 246 -16.67 14.37 5.03
CA LYS A 246 -16.84 14.84 3.64
C LYS A 246 -17.65 16.13 3.57
N LYS A 247 -18.75 16.24 4.32
CA LYS A 247 -19.54 17.48 4.38
C LYS A 247 -18.73 18.63 4.97
N MET A 248 -17.99 18.41 6.07
CA MET A 248 -17.13 19.44 6.65
C MET A 248 -16.06 19.93 5.67
N ALA A 249 -15.51 19.03 4.86
CA ALA A 249 -14.57 19.40 3.81
C ALA A 249 -15.26 20.22 2.69
N GLU A 250 -16.49 19.86 2.27
CA GLU A 250 -17.27 20.71 1.35
C GLU A 250 -17.48 22.11 1.93
N ASP A 251 -17.95 22.23 3.17
CA ASP A 251 -18.22 23.51 3.83
C ASP A 251 -16.96 24.40 3.84
N MET A 252 -15.81 23.82 4.22
CA MET A 252 -14.52 24.51 4.23
C MET A 252 -14.07 24.96 2.84
N ILE A 253 -14.22 24.11 1.82
CA ILE A 253 -13.92 24.46 0.43
C ILE A 253 -14.80 25.65 -0.02
N LEU A 254 -16.09 25.61 0.29
CA LEU A 254 -17.03 26.68 -0.07
C LEU A 254 -16.68 27.99 0.63
N ASP A 255 -16.36 27.96 1.93
CA ASP A 255 -15.96 29.15 2.66
C ASP A 255 -14.64 29.76 2.15
N PHE A 256 -13.67 28.92 1.78
CA PHE A 256 -12.44 29.37 1.16
C PHE A 256 -12.68 29.96 -0.25
N SER A 257 -13.57 29.35 -1.03
CA SER A 257 -13.90 29.82 -2.39
C SER A 257 -14.55 31.21 -2.41
N LYS A 258 -15.31 31.59 -1.37
CA LYS A 258 -15.93 32.93 -1.26
C LYS A 258 -14.92 34.07 -1.19
N ASN A 259 -13.68 33.79 -0.77
CA ASN A 259 -12.61 34.77 -0.57
C ASN A 259 -11.42 34.54 -1.51
N SER A 260 -11.60 33.77 -2.59
CA SER A 260 -10.56 33.46 -3.57
C SER A 260 -11.13 33.47 -4.99
N ASP A 261 -10.26 33.46 -6.00
CA ASP A 261 -10.68 33.37 -7.40
C ASP A 261 -10.73 31.92 -7.93
N MET A 262 -10.88 30.96 -7.02
CA MET A 262 -10.84 29.55 -7.35
C MET A 262 -12.04 29.10 -8.20
N ALA A 263 -11.75 28.20 -9.14
CA ALA A 263 -12.72 27.32 -9.75
C ALA A 263 -12.85 26.05 -8.89
N VAL A 264 -14.05 25.79 -8.38
CA VAL A 264 -14.33 24.64 -7.52
C VAL A 264 -15.38 23.76 -8.19
N MET A 265 -15.10 22.47 -8.31
CA MET A 265 -16.08 21.46 -8.73
C MET A 265 -16.18 20.38 -7.67
N ILE A 266 -17.30 20.34 -6.95
CA ILE A 266 -17.61 19.29 -5.98
C ILE A 266 -18.50 18.29 -6.69
N LEU A 267 -18.05 17.04 -6.83
CA LEU A 267 -18.93 15.99 -7.34
C LEU A 267 -19.20 14.93 -6.27
N ARG A 268 -20.48 14.65 -6.05
CA ARG A 268 -21.02 13.79 -5.01
C ARG A 268 -21.35 12.44 -5.64
N TYR A 269 -20.40 11.50 -5.50
CA TYR A 269 -20.50 10.21 -6.19
C TYR A 269 -21.40 9.26 -5.42
N PHE A 270 -22.09 8.40 -6.15
CA PHE A 270 -22.87 7.29 -5.60
C PHE A 270 -21.99 6.02 -5.54
N ASN A 271 -22.52 4.84 -5.83
CA ASN A 271 -21.82 3.58 -5.63
C ASN A 271 -20.98 3.21 -6.86
N VAL A 272 -19.67 3.38 -6.77
CA VAL A 272 -18.76 3.11 -7.89
C VAL A 272 -18.48 1.62 -8.05
N ILE A 273 -18.63 1.11 -9.27
CA ILE A 273 -18.34 -0.27 -9.69
C ILE A 273 -17.50 -0.28 -10.97
N GLY A 274 -17.27 -1.44 -11.57
CA GLY A 274 -16.60 -1.54 -12.86
C GLY A 274 -15.09 -1.79 -12.80
N SER A 275 -14.45 -1.65 -13.96
CA SER A 275 -13.01 -1.61 -14.14
C SER A 275 -12.71 -1.01 -15.51
N ASP A 276 -11.45 -0.74 -15.82
CA ASP A 276 -11.05 -0.35 -17.16
C ASP A 276 -11.48 -1.41 -18.20
N PRO A 277 -12.23 -1.04 -19.26
CA PRO A 277 -12.73 -1.97 -20.27
C PRO A 277 -11.64 -2.75 -21.02
N GLU A 278 -10.46 -2.16 -21.13
CA GLU A 278 -9.25 -2.78 -21.73
C GLU A 278 -8.50 -3.68 -20.72
N GLY A 279 -8.97 -3.78 -19.47
CA GLY A 279 -8.44 -4.70 -18.47
C GLY A 279 -7.09 -4.28 -17.86
N ARG A 280 -6.71 -3.00 -17.94
CA ARG A 280 -5.42 -2.50 -17.41
C ARG A 280 -5.51 -2.18 -15.92
N LEU A 281 -6.63 -1.62 -15.48
CA LEU A 281 -6.87 -1.18 -14.09
C LEU A 281 -8.19 -1.73 -13.55
N GLY A 282 -8.25 -1.93 -12.23
CA GLY A 282 -9.45 -2.33 -11.49
C GLY A 282 -9.30 -2.19 -9.98
N GLU A 283 -10.30 -2.65 -9.24
CA GLU A 283 -10.36 -2.54 -7.77
C GLU A 283 -9.59 -3.69 -7.09
N ALA A 284 -8.39 -3.42 -6.55
CA ALA A 284 -7.60 -4.40 -5.77
C ALA A 284 -7.32 -3.90 -4.35
N PRO A 285 -8.28 -4.02 -3.42
CA PRO A 285 -8.00 -3.78 -2.01
C PRO A 285 -7.03 -4.85 -1.48
N ARG A 286 -6.20 -4.46 -0.50
CA ARG A 286 -5.34 -5.40 0.21
C ARG A 286 -6.17 -6.50 0.90
N PRO A 287 -5.66 -7.73 1.05
CA PRO A 287 -6.41 -8.83 1.65
C PRO A 287 -7.06 -8.48 3.00
N GLU A 288 -6.34 -7.79 3.88
CA GLU A 288 -6.81 -7.37 5.20
C GLU A 288 -7.96 -6.33 5.15
N LEU A 289 -8.18 -5.67 4.02
CA LEU A 289 -9.24 -4.66 3.83
C LEU A 289 -10.50 -5.23 3.16
N ARG A 290 -10.47 -6.49 2.69
CA ARG A 290 -11.56 -7.09 1.91
C ARG A 290 -12.86 -7.24 2.71
N GLU A 291 -12.77 -7.50 4.02
CA GLU A 291 -13.94 -7.60 4.90
C GLU A 291 -14.75 -6.30 4.99
N HIS A 292 -14.10 -5.16 4.75
CA HIS A 292 -14.73 -3.84 4.73
C HIS A 292 -14.96 -3.30 3.31
N GLY A 293 -14.76 -4.15 2.30
CA GLY A 293 -14.83 -3.81 0.89
C GLY A 293 -16.24 -3.50 0.38
N ARG A 294 -16.29 -3.10 -0.89
CA ARG A 294 -17.55 -2.88 -1.63
C ARG A 294 -18.23 -4.22 -1.93
N ILE A 295 -19.54 -4.18 -2.17
CA ILE A 295 -20.33 -5.38 -2.50
C ILE A 295 -19.80 -6.09 -3.76
N SER A 296 -19.35 -5.34 -4.78
CA SER A 296 -18.68 -5.88 -5.97
C SER A 296 -17.51 -6.79 -5.60
N GLY A 297 -16.57 -6.28 -4.79
CA GLY A 297 -15.39 -7.03 -4.34
C GLY A 297 -15.76 -8.30 -3.57
N ALA A 298 -16.71 -8.20 -2.64
CA ALA A 298 -17.19 -9.36 -1.89
C ALA A 298 -17.86 -10.42 -2.78
N CYS A 299 -18.65 -10.00 -3.77
CA CYS A 299 -19.24 -10.92 -4.75
C CYS A 299 -18.15 -11.61 -5.58
N PHE A 300 -17.13 -10.88 -6.03
CA PHE A 300 -16.03 -11.46 -6.82
C PHE A 300 -15.16 -12.39 -5.98
N ASP A 301 -14.87 -12.06 -4.73
CA ASP A 301 -14.17 -12.95 -3.80
C ASP A 301 -14.95 -14.26 -3.59
N ALA A 302 -16.28 -14.19 -3.45
CA ALA A 302 -17.12 -15.38 -3.35
C ALA A 302 -17.11 -16.19 -4.66
N ALA A 303 -17.22 -15.54 -5.81
CA ALA A 303 -17.14 -16.18 -7.12
C ALA A 303 -15.78 -16.85 -7.39
N LEU A 304 -14.69 -16.30 -6.84
CA LEU A 304 -13.34 -16.87 -6.92
C LEU A 304 -13.07 -17.99 -5.92
N GLY A 305 -13.98 -18.22 -4.96
CA GLY A 305 -13.80 -19.17 -3.85
C GLY A 305 -12.80 -18.67 -2.80
N ILE A 306 -12.56 -17.36 -2.71
CA ILE A 306 -11.69 -16.74 -1.71
C ILE A 306 -12.42 -16.69 -0.36
N ILE A 307 -13.72 -16.38 -0.38
CA ILE A 307 -14.63 -16.48 0.76
C ILE A 307 -15.70 -17.54 0.46
N PRO A 308 -16.28 -18.20 1.48
CA PRO A 308 -17.23 -19.30 1.27
C PRO A 308 -18.59 -18.87 0.68
N GLY A 309 -18.91 -17.58 0.72
CA GLY A 309 -20.16 -17.02 0.22
C GLY A 309 -20.25 -15.52 0.50
N LEU A 310 -21.24 -14.87 -0.12
CA LEU A 310 -21.56 -13.47 0.10
C LEU A 310 -22.50 -13.33 1.31
N LYS A 311 -22.23 -12.34 2.17
CA LYS A 311 -23.13 -11.96 3.26
C LYS A 311 -23.88 -10.68 2.89
N VAL A 312 -25.20 -10.76 2.74
CA VAL A 312 -26.08 -9.61 2.49
C VAL A 312 -26.71 -9.19 3.82
N LYS A 313 -26.58 -7.91 4.18
CA LYS A 313 -27.05 -7.37 5.47
C LYS A 313 -28.34 -6.58 5.27
N GLY A 314 -29.41 -7.01 5.93
CA GLY A 314 -30.75 -6.42 5.90
C GLY A 314 -31.59 -6.89 4.72
N THR A 315 -32.81 -7.35 5.03
CA THR A 315 -33.80 -7.84 4.05
C THR A 315 -35.22 -7.36 4.37
N ASP A 316 -35.35 -6.37 5.22
CA ASP A 316 -36.59 -5.85 5.79
C ASP A 316 -36.72 -4.32 5.61
N TYR A 317 -35.87 -3.71 4.76
CA TYR A 317 -35.99 -2.30 4.39
C TYR A 317 -37.31 -2.04 3.65
N PRO A 318 -37.88 -0.82 3.73
CA PRO A 318 -39.12 -0.45 3.03
C PRO A 318 -38.89 -0.25 1.53
N THR A 319 -38.46 -1.33 0.86
CA THR A 319 -38.09 -1.40 -0.56
C THR A 319 -38.78 -2.61 -1.17
N ALA A 320 -38.91 -2.67 -2.50
CA ALA A 320 -39.70 -3.70 -3.18
C ALA A 320 -39.28 -5.14 -2.86
N ASP A 321 -37.99 -5.40 -2.60
CA ASP A 321 -37.47 -6.74 -2.27
C ASP A 321 -36.86 -6.85 -0.87
N GLY A 322 -37.05 -5.82 -0.04
CA GLY A 322 -36.53 -5.74 1.32
C GLY A 322 -35.06 -5.36 1.44
N THR A 323 -34.30 -5.28 0.35
CA THR A 323 -32.88 -4.94 0.37
C THR A 323 -32.59 -3.52 -0.09
N CYS A 324 -31.49 -2.96 0.41
CA CYS A 324 -31.04 -1.60 0.09
C CYS A 324 -30.98 -1.31 -1.42
N ILE A 325 -31.47 -0.14 -1.84
CA ILE A 325 -31.38 0.36 -3.21
C ILE A 325 -30.24 1.38 -3.32
N ARG A 326 -29.37 1.21 -4.32
CA ARG A 326 -28.22 2.07 -4.59
C ARG A 326 -28.11 2.40 -6.08
N ASP A 327 -27.56 3.56 -6.39
CA ASP A 327 -27.18 3.93 -7.77
C ASP A 327 -25.74 3.48 -8.04
N TYR A 328 -25.58 2.49 -8.91
CA TYR A 328 -24.28 1.92 -9.27
C TYR A 328 -23.75 2.55 -10.56
N ILE A 329 -22.68 3.32 -10.45
CA ILE A 329 -22.01 3.99 -11.58
C ILE A 329 -20.68 3.30 -11.92
N ASP A 330 -20.41 3.11 -13.21
CA ASP A 330 -19.11 2.60 -13.65
C ASP A 330 -17.98 3.61 -13.38
N VAL A 331 -16.82 3.12 -12.97
CA VAL A 331 -15.65 3.95 -12.68
C VAL A 331 -15.18 4.75 -13.90
N THR A 332 -15.35 4.21 -15.11
CA THR A 332 -14.99 4.87 -16.37
C THR A 332 -15.87 6.09 -16.62
N ASP A 333 -17.18 5.95 -16.41
CA ASP A 333 -18.13 7.07 -16.48
C ASP A 333 -17.82 8.12 -15.41
N LEU A 334 -17.58 7.68 -14.17
CA LEU A 334 -17.26 8.57 -13.07
C LEU A 334 -16.02 9.42 -13.36
N VAL A 335 -14.94 8.83 -13.87
CA VAL A 335 -13.72 9.60 -14.17
C VAL A 335 -13.92 10.49 -15.40
N ASP A 336 -14.81 10.13 -16.33
CA ASP A 336 -15.22 11.04 -17.40
C ASP A 336 -15.92 12.29 -16.85
N ALA A 337 -16.80 12.15 -15.86
CA ALA A 337 -17.41 13.29 -15.19
C ALA A 337 -16.39 14.24 -14.56
N HIS A 338 -15.27 13.72 -14.03
CA HIS A 338 -14.19 14.56 -13.48
C HIS A 338 -13.54 15.40 -14.56
N VAL A 339 -13.24 14.82 -15.73
CA VAL A 339 -12.63 15.55 -16.83
C VAL A 339 -13.60 16.59 -17.40
N LYS A 340 -14.89 16.26 -17.54
CA LYS A 340 -15.90 17.24 -17.95
C LYS A 340 -16.03 18.39 -16.96
N ALA A 341 -15.95 18.11 -15.66
CA ALA A 341 -15.96 19.14 -14.63
C ALA A 341 -14.70 20.02 -14.70
N LEU A 342 -13.53 19.42 -14.95
CA LEU A 342 -12.27 20.14 -15.15
C LEU A 342 -12.33 21.04 -16.39
N ASP A 343 -12.84 20.56 -17.52
CA ASP A 343 -12.97 21.32 -18.77
C ASP A 343 -13.93 22.52 -18.62
N LYS A 344 -14.91 22.43 -17.72
CA LYS A 344 -15.87 23.50 -17.41
C LYS A 344 -15.46 24.35 -16.21
N ALA A 345 -14.33 24.06 -15.57
CA ALA A 345 -13.82 24.85 -14.46
C ALA A 345 -13.46 26.26 -14.93
N SER A 346 -14.08 27.26 -14.30
CA SER A 346 -13.82 28.67 -14.59
C SER A 346 -13.60 29.43 -13.30
N PRO A 347 -12.68 30.42 -13.27
CA PRO A 347 -12.40 31.22 -12.08
C PRO A 347 -13.67 31.78 -11.43
N ASN A 348 -13.68 31.83 -10.09
CA ASN A 348 -14.81 32.29 -9.26
C ASN A 348 -16.13 31.50 -9.43
N LYS A 349 -16.09 30.29 -9.98
CA LYS A 349 -17.30 29.45 -10.09
C LYS A 349 -17.21 28.20 -9.23
N VAL A 350 -18.32 27.91 -8.57
CA VAL A 350 -18.55 26.66 -7.84
C VAL A 350 -19.58 25.85 -8.61
N GLY A 351 -19.19 24.66 -9.06
CA GLY A 351 -20.10 23.63 -9.56
C GLY A 351 -20.27 22.53 -8.52
N ILE A 352 -21.51 22.15 -8.23
CA ILE A 352 -21.83 21.03 -7.35
C ILE A 352 -22.72 20.08 -8.13
N TYR A 353 -22.32 18.81 -8.23
CA TYR A 353 -22.97 17.83 -9.10
C TYR A 353 -23.14 16.48 -8.42
N ASN A 354 -24.33 15.90 -8.48
CA ASN A 354 -24.55 14.49 -8.23
C ASN A 354 -24.05 13.70 -9.45
N VAL A 355 -23.26 12.65 -9.18
CA VAL A 355 -22.70 11.80 -10.24
C VAL A 355 -23.14 10.36 -10.02
N GLY A 356 -24.09 9.94 -10.84
CA GLY A 356 -24.70 8.63 -10.84
C GLY A 356 -25.44 8.37 -12.15
N THR A 357 -26.08 7.22 -12.25
CA THR A 357 -26.83 6.80 -13.44
C THR A 357 -28.28 7.27 -13.44
N GLY A 358 -28.78 7.69 -12.28
CA GLY A 358 -30.20 7.99 -12.06
C GLY A 358 -31.07 6.75 -11.83
N LYS A 359 -30.48 5.56 -11.82
CA LYS A 359 -31.20 4.29 -11.71
C LYS A 359 -30.84 3.59 -10.39
N GLY A 360 -31.78 3.53 -9.46
CA GLY A 360 -31.66 2.72 -8.26
C GLY A 360 -31.75 1.22 -8.58
N ARG A 361 -30.86 0.42 -7.99
CA ARG A 361 -30.88 -1.05 -8.03
C ARG A 361 -30.75 -1.63 -6.63
N SER A 362 -31.55 -2.63 -6.33
CA SER A 362 -31.48 -3.33 -5.04
C SER A 362 -30.20 -4.17 -4.92
N VAL A 363 -29.87 -4.56 -3.70
CA VAL A 363 -28.77 -5.51 -3.46
C VAL A 363 -29.07 -6.87 -4.08
N LYS A 364 -30.32 -7.35 -4.07
CA LYS A 364 -30.68 -8.61 -4.75
C LYS A 364 -30.51 -8.51 -6.26
N GLU A 365 -30.95 -7.42 -6.89
CA GLU A 365 -30.71 -7.18 -8.33
C GLU A 365 -29.20 -7.19 -8.64
N PHE A 366 -28.39 -6.55 -7.80
CA PHE A 366 -26.94 -6.53 -7.93
C PHE A 366 -26.32 -7.93 -7.84
N VAL A 367 -26.74 -8.72 -6.86
CA VAL A 367 -26.24 -10.09 -6.65
C VAL A 367 -26.60 -11.00 -7.82
N GLU A 368 -27.82 -10.90 -8.34
CA GLU A 368 -28.24 -11.67 -9.51
C GLU A 368 -27.49 -11.24 -10.78
N ALA A 369 -27.29 -9.94 -10.99
CA ALA A 369 -26.43 -9.44 -12.08
C ALA A 369 -24.99 -9.96 -11.95
N CYS A 370 -24.45 -10.02 -10.72
CA CYS A 370 -23.11 -10.55 -10.47
C CYS A 370 -23.01 -12.06 -10.71
N LYS A 371 -24.02 -12.86 -10.33
CA LYS A 371 -24.07 -14.30 -10.66
C LYS A 371 -24.05 -14.52 -12.16
N LYS A 372 -24.85 -13.75 -12.92
CA LYS A 372 -24.87 -13.81 -14.39
C LYS A 372 -23.53 -13.39 -15.01
N ALA A 373 -22.95 -12.28 -14.55
CA ALA A 373 -21.67 -11.76 -15.05
C ALA A 373 -20.50 -12.72 -14.79
N THR A 374 -20.51 -13.42 -13.65
CA THR A 374 -19.42 -14.33 -13.26
C THR A 374 -19.61 -15.75 -13.79
N GLY A 375 -20.85 -16.17 -14.03
CA GLY A 375 -21.22 -17.56 -14.28
C GLY A 375 -21.02 -18.48 -13.06
N ALA A 376 -20.72 -17.92 -11.89
CA ALA A 376 -20.40 -18.67 -10.68
C ALA A 376 -21.65 -18.89 -9.81
N ASN A 377 -21.72 -20.05 -9.15
CA ASN A 377 -22.73 -20.30 -8.13
C ASN A 377 -22.32 -19.64 -6.80
N ILE A 378 -22.74 -18.40 -6.60
CA ILE A 378 -22.45 -17.63 -5.39
C ILE A 378 -23.48 -17.96 -4.30
N LYS A 379 -23.04 -18.60 -3.22
CA LYS A 379 -23.85 -18.76 -1.99
C LYS A 379 -24.09 -17.40 -1.36
N VAL A 380 -25.33 -17.13 -0.96
CA VAL A 380 -25.74 -15.87 -0.31
C VAL A 380 -26.35 -16.18 1.05
N ASP A 381 -25.76 -15.61 2.10
CA ASP A 381 -26.28 -15.66 3.47
C ASP A 381 -26.87 -14.29 3.82
N TYR A 382 -28.15 -14.25 4.21
CA TYR A 382 -28.84 -13.02 4.62
C TYR A 382 -28.73 -12.84 6.14
N LEU A 383 -28.34 -11.64 6.57
CA LEU A 383 -28.08 -11.27 7.95
C LEU A 383 -28.88 -10.02 8.35
N ASP A 384 -28.87 -9.69 9.63
CA ASP A 384 -29.45 -8.45 10.15
C ASP A 384 -28.84 -7.20 9.50
N ARG A 385 -29.59 -6.10 9.59
CA ARG A 385 -29.18 -4.81 9.03
C ARG A 385 -27.83 -4.35 9.59
N ARG A 386 -27.07 -3.66 8.75
CA ARG A 386 -25.89 -2.93 9.18
C ARG A 386 -26.31 -1.57 9.75
N PRO A 387 -25.85 -1.18 10.95
CA PRO A 387 -26.07 0.17 11.45
C PRO A 387 -25.53 1.22 10.48
N GLY A 388 -26.35 2.22 10.15
CA GLY A 388 -25.98 3.33 9.27
C GLY A 388 -26.19 3.10 7.77
N ASP A 389 -26.78 1.97 7.35
CA ASP A 389 -27.19 1.75 5.96
C ASP A 389 -28.59 2.31 5.69
N TYR A 390 -28.70 3.13 4.65
CA TYR A 390 -29.93 3.75 4.16
C TYR A 390 -30.80 2.77 3.36
N ALA A 391 -32.13 2.90 3.41
CA ALA A 391 -33.02 2.08 2.57
C ALA A 391 -32.77 2.33 1.08
N GLU A 392 -32.87 3.59 0.63
CA GLU A 392 -32.72 3.99 -0.77
C GLU A 392 -31.79 5.19 -0.89
N VAL A 393 -30.86 5.16 -1.85
CA VAL A 393 -30.00 6.29 -2.19
C VAL A 393 -29.66 6.21 -3.68
N TYR A 394 -30.29 7.05 -4.50
CA TYR A 394 -29.97 7.18 -5.93
C TYR A 394 -30.08 8.62 -6.44
N SER A 395 -29.33 8.93 -7.49
CA SER A 395 -29.12 10.30 -7.96
C SER A 395 -30.22 10.79 -8.89
N ASP A 396 -30.39 12.12 -8.98
CA ASP A 396 -30.92 12.79 -10.16
C ASP A 396 -29.71 13.40 -10.91
N PRO A 397 -29.32 12.87 -12.08
CA PRO A 397 -28.18 13.40 -12.85
C PRO A 397 -28.56 14.60 -13.73
N SER A 398 -29.77 15.14 -13.64
CA SER A 398 -30.25 16.18 -14.57
C SER A 398 -29.39 17.45 -14.57
N LYS A 399 -28.81 17.84 -13.42
CA LYS A 399 -27.96 19.02 -13.35
C LYS A 399 -26.64 18.84 -14.09
N ILE A 400 -25.94 17.72 -13.86
CA ILE A 400 -24.68 17.42 -14.56
C ILE A 400 -24.90 17.22 -16.07
N ASN A 401 -26.03 16.62 -16.45
CA ASN A 401 -26.42 16.49 -17.85
C ASN A 401 -26.55 17.86 -18.54
N ARG A 402 -27.24 18.82 -17.92
CA ARG A 402 -27.45 20.16 -18.50
C ARG A 402 -26.19 21.01 -18.50
N GLU A 403 -25.44 21.03 -17.41
CA GLU A 403 -24.35 21.99 -17.21
C GLU A 403 -23.00 21.51 -17.78
N LEU A 404 -22.73 20.21 -17.70
CA LEU A 404 -21.47 19.62 -18.16
C LEU A 404 -21.62 18.85 -19.49
N ASN A 405 -22.84 18.70 -20.02
CA ASN A 405 -23.14 17.85 -21.18
C ASN A 405 -22.56 16.44 -21.02
N TRP A 406 -22.78 15.86 -19.84
CA TRP A 406 -22.24 14.57 -19.44
C TRP A 406 -23.39 13.62 -19.10
N THR A 407 -23.31 12.36 -19.49
CA THR A 407 -24.27 11.32 -19.09
C THR A 407 -23.52 9.99 -19.03
N ALA A 408 -23.81 9.16 -18.02
CA ALA A 408 -23.23 7.83 -17.89
C ALA A 408 -23.53 6.96 -19.13
N GLN A 409 -22.50 6.32 -19.68
CA GLN A 409 -22.61 5.47 -20.88
C GLN A 409 -22.75 3.99 -20.49
N TYR A 410 -22.06 3.57 -19.43
CA TYR A 410 -22.07 2.20 -18.90
C TYR A 410 -23.17 2.05 -17.84
N THR A 411 -24.43 2.01 -18.29
CA THR A 411 -25.60 1.93 -17.38
C THR A 411 -26.18 0.52 -17.22
N ASP A 412 -25.70 -0.47 -17.98
CA ASP A 412 -26.08 -1.88 -17.78
C ASP A 412 -25.22 -2.50 -16.66
N LEU A 413 -25.88 -2.87 -15.56
CA LEU A 413 -25.21 -3.38 -14.37
C LEU A 413 -24.48 -4.71 -14.64
N GLN A 414 -25.07 -5.61 -15.43
CA GLN A 414 -24.48 -6.92 -15.70
C GLN A 414 -23.24 -6.78 -16.60
N GLU A 415 -23.29 -5.89 -17.59
CA GLU A 415 -22.15 -5.57 -18.47
C GLU A 415 -20.98 -5.00 -17.66
N CYS A 416 -21.21 -3.99 -16.82
CA CYS A 416 -20.18 -3.38 -15.97
C CYS A 416 -19.52 -4.42 -15.05
N LEU A 417 -20.33 -5.29 -14.43
CA LEU A 417 -19.84 -6.38 -13.59
C LEU A 417 -19.07 -7.43 -14.38
N SER A 418 -19.45 -7.69 -15.64
CA SER A 418 -18.74 -8.61 -16.52
C SER A 418 -17.36 -8.08 -16.90
N ILE A 419 -17.25 -6.78 -17.16
CA ILE A 419 -15.97 -6.08 -17.40
C ILE A 419 -15.07 -6.19 -16.15
N ALA A 420 -15.61 -5.82 -14.98
CA ALA A 420 -14.88 -5.92 -13.71
C ALA A 420 -14.45 -7.36 -13.40
N TRP A 421 -15.30 -8.34 -13.70
CA TRP A 421 -15.00 -9.76 -13.50
C TRP A 421 -13.84 -10.23 -14.38
N ARG A 422 -13.76 -9.81 -15.65
CA ARG A 422 -12.62 -10.14 -16.52
C ARG A 422 -11.30 -9.66 -15.91
N TRP A 423 -11.29 -8.46 -15.35
CA TRP A 423 -10.12 -7.94 -14.66
C TRP A 423 -9.80 -8.75 -13.38
N GLN A 424 -10.78 -8.97 -12.49
CA GLN A 424 -10.56 -9.73 -11.24
C GLN A 424 -10.08 -11.17 -11.50
N LYS A 425 -10.62 -11.82 -12.53
CA LYS A 425 -10.24 -13.19 -12.89
C LYS A 425 -8.80 -13.27 -13.41
N SER A 426 -8.35 -12.27 -14.16
CA SER A 426 -6.96 -12.19 -14.66
C SER A 426 -5.97 -11.68 -13.59
N HIS A 427 -6.46 -10.94 -12.60
CA HIS A 427 -5.67 -10.30 -11.55
C HIS A 427 -6.04 -10.84 -10.14
N ARG A 428 -6.00 -12.16 -9.95
CA ARG A 428 -6.39 -12.81 -8.67
C ARG A 428 -5.68 -12.23 -7.43
N ASN A 429 -4.45 -11.75 -7.59
CA ASN A 429 -3.65 -11.12 -6.53
C ASN A 429 -3.61 -9.59 -6.66
N GLY A 430 -4.60 -8.99 -7.32
CA GLY A 430 -4.60 -7.58 -7.70
C GLY A 430 -3.45 -7.25 -8.65
N TYR A 431 -2.78 -6.12 -8.43
CA TYR A 431 -1.63 -5.69 -9.23
C TYR A 431 -0.30 -6.33 -8.83
N GLY A 432 -0.30 -7.28 -7.90
CA GLY A 432 0.88 -8.11 -7.67
C GLY A 432 1.20 -8.88 -8.95
N SER A 433 2.47 -8.95 -9.35
CA SER A 433 2.88 -9.86 -10.42
C SER A 433 2.34 -11.26 -10.11
N PRO A 434 2.00 -12.08 -11.12
CA PRO A 434 1.87 -13.51 -10.90
C PRO A 434 3.09 -13.94 -10.11
N SER A 435 2.89 -14.63 -8.98
CA SER A 435 3.96 -15.02 -8.09
C SER A 435 4.85 -16.05 -8.80
N VAL A 436 5.72 -15.55 -9.68
CA VAL A 436 6.78 -16.31 -10.34
C VAL A 436 7.92 -16.35 -9.34
N MET A 437 8.27 -17.56 -8.93
CA MET A 437 9.37 -17.77 -7.99
C MET A 437 10.68 -17.37 -8.67
N LYS A 438 11.42 -16.44 -8.09
CA LYS A 438 12.70 -15.99 -8.63
C LYS A 438 13.84 -16.79 -8.04
N VAL A 439 14.50 -17.60 -8.86
CA VAL A 439 15.72 -18.34 -8.49
C VAL A 439 16.92 -17.57 -9.03
N LYS A 440 17.95 -17.34 -8.21
CA LYS A 440 19.11 -16.53 -8.59
C LYS A 440 20.34 -17.40 -8.78
N GLY A 441 20.95 -17.30 -9.97
CA GLY A 441 22.10 -18.05 -10.45
C GLY A 441 21.71 -19.44 -10.96
N THR A 442 22.11 -19.71 -12.21
CA THR A 442 21.99 -21.03 -12.88
C THR A 442 23.34 -21.49 -13.46
N ASP A 443 24.40 -20.77 -13.12
CA ASP A 443 25.77 -20.90 -13.58
C ASP A 443 26.73 -21.22 -12.42
N TYR A 444 26.21 -21.70 -11.28
CA TYR A 444 27.07 -22.21 -10.21
C TYR A 444 27.78 -23.49 -10.68
N PRO A 445 28.99 -23.78 -10.18
CA PRO A 445 29.72 -25.02 -10.46
C PRO A 445 29.11 -26.20 -9.69
N THR A 446 27.81 -26.44 -9.84
CA THR A 446 27.02 -27.50 -9.21
C THR A 446 26.30 -28.29 -10.31
N ALA A 447 25.82 -29.50 -9.99
CA ALA A 447 25.27 -30.43 -10.98
C ALA A 447 24.12 -29.86 -11.83
N ASP A 448 23.27 -29.02 -11.25
CA ASP A 448 22.11 -28.44 -11.93
C ASP A 448 22.24 -26.93 -12.19
N GLY A 449 23.42 -26.37 -11.93
CA GLY A 449 23.75 -24.96 -12.07
C GLY A 449 23.19 -24.06 -10.96
N THR A 450 22.38 -24.56 -10.03
CA THR A 450 21.85 -23.79 -8.90
C THR A 450 22.60 -24.09 -7.61
N CYS A 451 22.59 -23.14 -6.67
CA CYS A 451 23.35 -23.31 -5.45
C CYS A 451 22.79 -24.45 -4.56
N ILE A 452 23.67 -25.06 -3.78
CA ILE A 452 23.34 -26.17 -2.86
C ILE A 452 23.26 -25.62 -1.43
N ARG A 453 22.17 -25.94 -0.72
CA ARG A 453 21.89 -25.48 0.65
C ARG A 453 21.45 -26.63 1.55
N ASP A 454 21.68 -26.49 2.84
CA ASP A 454 21.11 -27.37 3.88
C ASP A 454 19.77 -26.80 4.35
N TYR A 455 18.68 -27.52 4.07
CA TYR A 455 17.34 -27.15 4.49
C TYR A 455 16.95 -27.97 5.72
N ILE A 456 17.08 -27.36 6.89
CA ILE A 456 16.70 -27.95 8.17
C ILE A 456 15.29 -27.53 8.57
N ASP A 457 14.51 -28.46 9.12
CA ASP A 457 13.20 -28.14 9.71
C ASP A 457 13.37 -27.34 11.01
N VAL A 458 12.47 -26.39 11.25
CA VAL A 458 12.53 -25.52 12.42
C VAL A 458 12.40 -26.30 13.74
N THR A 459 11.68 -27.42 13.75
CA THR A 459 11.54 -28.26 14.96
C THR A 459 12.84 -28.97 15.32
N ASP A 460 13.60 -29.46 14.33
CA ASP A 460 14.95 -29.99 14.53
C ASP A 460 15.90 -28.92 15.07
N LEU A 461 15.83 -27.70 14.51
CA LEU A 461 16.63 -26.57 14.99
C LEU A 461 16.31 -26.25 16.46
N VAL A 462 15.04 -26.27 16.85
CA VAL A 462 14.62 -26.06 18.25
C VAL A 462 15.13 -27.18 19.16
N ASP A 463 15.01 -28.44 18.75
CA ASP A 463 15.53 -29.58 19.54
C ASP A 463 17.05 -29.46 19.77
N ALA A 464 17.81 -29.03 18.75
CA ALA A 464 19.25 -28.79 18.88
C ALA A 464 19.56 -27.76 19.99
N HIS A 465 18.77 -26.70 20.09
CA HIS A 465 18.93 -25.69 21.15
C HIS A 465 18.61 -26.26 22.53
N VAL A 466 17.57 -27.10 22.65
CA VAL A 466 17.24 -27.78 23.90
C VAL A 466 18.40 -28.69 24.34
N LYS A 467 18.95 -29.50 23.43
CA LYS A 467 20.12 -30.34 23.72
C LYS A 467 21.35 -29.53 24.13
N ALA A 468 21.58 -28.39 23.49
CA ALA A 468 22.67 -27.50 23.85
C ALA A 468 22.47 -26.89 25.25
N LEU A 469 21.24 -26.53 25.60
CA LEU A 469 20.88 -26.00 26.91
C LEU A 469 21.06 -27.04 28.02
N ASP A 470 20.66 -28.29 27.80
CA ASP A 470 20.85 -29.40 28.74
C ASP A 470 22.33 -29.66 29.08
N LYS A 471 23.23 -29.27 28.18
CA LYS A 471 24.69 -29.41 28.34
C LYS A 471 25.39 -28.11 28.74
N ALA A 472 24.65 -27.01 28.85
CA ALA A 472 25.21 -25.72 29.21
C ALA A 472 25.69 -25.72 30.67
N SER A 473 26.87 -25.15 30.92
CA SER A 473 27.41 -24.99 32.27
C SER A 473 28.24 -23.71 32.36
N PRO A 474 28.37 -23.08 33.55
CA PRO A 474 29.19 -21.89 33.72
C PRO A 474 30.61 -22.07 33.16
N ASN A 475 31.13 -21.04 32.49
CA ASN A 475 32.47 -20.99 31.90
C ASN A 475 32.77 -22.02 30.78
N LYS A 476 31.76 -22.71 30.22
CA LYS A 476 31.92 -23.52 29.00
C LYS A 476 31.31 -22.82 27.79
N VAL A 477 32.05 -22.81 26.68
CA VAL A 477 31.59 -22.31 25.38
C VAL A 477 31.52 -23.48 24.40
N GLY A 478 30.35 -23.70 23.81
CA GLY A 478 30.14 -24.66 22.73
C GLY A 478 29.81 -23.94 21.43
N ILE A 479 30.46 -24.35 20.34
CA ILE A 479 30.15 -23.88 18.98
C ILE A 479 29.81 -25.12 18.16
N TYR A 480 28.63 -25.13 17.56
CA TYR A 480 28.08 -26.28 16.85
C TYR A 480 27.47 -25.84 15.52
N ASN A 481 27.73 -26.60 14.46
CA ASN A 481 27.00 -26.47 13.21
C ASN A 481 25.70 -27.26 13.33
N VAL A 482 24.57 -26.63 13.02
CA VAL A 482 23.24 -27.26 13.11
C VAL A 482 22.64 -27.30 11.72
N GLY A 483 22.34 -28.50 11.25
CA GLY A 483 21.83 -28.77 9.90
C GLY A 483 21.61 -30.26 9.70
N THR A 484 21.04 -30.64 8.56
CA THR A 484 20.79 -32.05 8.23
C THR A 484 22.07 -32.76 7.77
N GLY A 485 23.09 -32.01 7.36
CA GLY A 485 24.29 -32.55 6.72
C GLY A 485 24.07 -32.98 5.27
N LYS A 486 22.90 -32.70 4.71
CA LYS A 486 22.52 -33.05 3.34
C LYS A 486 22.30 -31.78 2.52
N GLY A 487 23.21 -31.50 1.60
CA GLY A 487 23.03 -30.45 0.61
C GLY A 487 21.93 -30.78 -0.40
N ARG A 488 21.07 -29.81 -0.71
CA ARG A 488 20.06 -29.88 -1.77
C ARG A 488 20.17 -28.66 -2.66
N SER A 489 20.07 -28.85 -3.96
CA SER A 489 20.02 -27.75 -4.93
C SER A 489 18.72 -26.95 -4.80
N VAL A 490 18.73 -25.70 -5.26
CA VAL A 490 17.52 -24.88 -5.30
C VAL A 490 16.47 -25.47 -6.26
N LYS A 491 16.86 -26.14 -7.36
CA LYS A 491 15.86 -26.80 -8.22
C LYS A 491 15.22 -27.99 -7.52
N GLU A 492 15.98 -28.82 -6.78
CA GLU A 492 15.39 -29.88 -5.95
C GLU A 492 14.35 -29.32 -4.96
N PHE A 493 14.66 -28.19 -4.31
CA PHE A 493 13.74 -27.51 -3.41
C PHE A 493 12.46 -27.04 -4.12
N VAL A 494 12.60 -26.45 -5.31
CA VAL A 494 11.46 -26.02 -6.13
C VAL A 494 10.58 -27.20 -6.54
N GLU A 495 11.17 -28.31 -6.99
CA GLU A 495 10.42 -29.51 -7.37
C GLU A 495 9.72 -30.15 -6.17
N ALA A 496 10.36 -30.16 -5.00
CA ALA A 496 9.74 -30.59 -3.77
C ALA A 496 8.54 -29.69 -3.37
N CYS A 497 8.65 -28.37 -3.54
CA CYS A 497 7.54 -27.43 -3.38
C CYS A 497 6.38 -27.72 -4.36
N LYS A 498 6.66 -27.97 -5.65
CA LYS A 498 5.64 -28.32 -6.64
C LYS A 498 4.89 -29.59 -6.25
N LYS A 499 5.62 -30.63 -5.84
CA LYS A 499 5.03 -31.90 -5.36
C LYS A 499 4.20 -31.71 -4.10
N ALA A 500 4.73 -31.02 -3.09
CA ALA A 500 4.04 -30.77 -1.83
C ALA A 500 2.76 -29.94 -2.04
N THR A 501 2.79 -28.98 -2.96
CA THR A 501 1.67 -28.06 -3.19
C THR A 501 0.63 -28.58 -4.17
N GLY A 502 1.03 -29.41 -5.13
CA GLY A 502 0.26 -29.75 -6.33
C GLY A 502 0.12 -28.56 -7.30
N ALA A 503 0.83 -27.46 -7.07
CA ALA A 503 0.72 -26.25 -7.85
C ALA A 503 1.73 -26.22 -9.00
N ASN A 504 1.32 -25.65 -10.15
CA ASN A 504 2.23 -25.34 -11.23
C ASN A 504 3.01 -24.05 -10.90
N ILE A 505 4.12 -24.19 -10.17
CA ILE A 505 4.98 -23.08 -9.78
C ILE A 505 5.81 -22.63 -11.00
N LYS A 506 5.52 -21.44 -11.53
CA LYS A 506 6.36 -20.79 -12.53
C LYS A 506 7.63 -20.24 -11.87
N VAL A 507 8.77 -20.47 -12.51
CA VAL A 507 10.09 -20.06 -12.00
C VAL A 507 10.74 -19.15 -13.03
N ASP A 508 11.35 -18.07 -12.54
CA ASP A 508 12.16 -17.14 -13.30
C ASP A 508 13.60 -17.23 -12.80
N TYR A 509 14.53 -17.54 -13.70
CA TYR A 509 15.94 -17.71 -13.37
C TYR A 509 16.68 -16.42 -13.69
N LEU A 510 17.31 -15.85 -12.66
CA LEU A 510 18.00 -14.57 -12.70
C LEU A 510 19.51 -14.76 -12.51
N ASP A 511 20.27 -13.69 -12.72
CA ASP A 511 21.71 -13.69 -12.47
C ASP A 511 22.08 -14.03 -11.02
N ARG A 512 23.26 -14.62 -10.88
CA ARG A 512 23.86 -14.94 -9.57
C ARG A 512 24.06 -13.68 -8.73
N ARG A 513 23.82 -13.80 -7.42
CA ARG A 513 24.13 -12.74 -6.47
C ARG A 513 25.66 -12.63 -6.29
N PRO A 514 26.23 -11.41 -6.33
CA PRO A 514 27.63 -11.22 -5.99
C PRO A 514 27.94 -11.78 -4.59
N GLY A 515 29.00 -12.60 -4.48
CA GLY A 515 29.44 -13.19 -3.21
C GLY A 515 28.66 -14.41 -2.72
N ASP A 516 27.65 -14.88 -3.46
CA ASP A 516 26.86 -16.05 -3.06
C ASP A 516 27.65 -17.35 -3.31
N TYR A 517 27.72 -18.23 -2.32
CA TYR A 517 28.50 -19.47 -2.39
C TYR A 517 27.78 -20.54 -3.22
N ALA A 518 28.55 -21.33 -3.99
CA ALA A 518 28.01 -22.43 -4.77
C ALA A 518 27.38 -23.51 -3.89
N GLU A 519 28.09 -23.91 -2.83
CA GLU A 519 27.66 -24.95 -1.91
C GLU A 519 27.87 -24.50 -0.47
N VAL A 520 26.81 -24.57 0.35
CA VAL A 520 26.87 -24.31 1.79
C VAL A 520 25.93 -25.26 2.49
N TYR A 521 26.47 -26.24 3.20
CA TYR A 521 25.69 -27.15 4.03
C TYR A 521 26.46 -27.53 5.29
N SER A 522 25.74 -27.98 6.32
CA SER A 522 26.32 -28.21 7.65
C SER A 522 27.18 -29.48 7.68
N ASP A 523 28.23 -29.48 8.50
CA ASP A 523 28.81 -30.71 9.05
C ASP A 523 28.31 -30.88 10.50
N PRO A 524 27.30 -31.73 10.75
CA PRO A 524 26.73 -31.91 12.08
C PRO A 524 27.55 -32.86 12.98
N SER A 525 28.71 -33.36 12.53
CA SER A 525 29.48 -34.38 13.26
C SER A 525 29.80 -34.00 14.71
N LYS A 526 30.08 -32.72 14.97
CA LYS A 526 30.36 -32.24 16.33
C LYS A 526 29.13 -32.28 17.23
N ILE A 527 27.99 -31.77 16.76
CA ILE A 527 26.76 -31.76 17.55
C ILE A 527 26.22 -33.17 17.79
N ASN A 528 26.37 -34.07 16.79
CA ASN A 528 26.02 -35.48 16.93
C ASN A 528 26.80 -36.15 18.06
N ARG A 529 28.12 -35.92 18.15
CA ARG A 529 28.97 -36.53 19.18
C ARG A 529 28.79 -35.92 20.56
N GLU A 530 28.74 -34.59 20.64
CA GLU A 530 28.81 -33.88 21.94
C GLU A 530 27.43 -33.71 22.58
N LEU A 531 26.38 -33.54 21.77
CA LEU A 531 25.02 -33.30 22.25
C LEU A 531 24.07 -34.48 22.00
N ASN A 532 24.53 -35.57 21.37
CA ASN A 532 23.71 -36.72 20.98
C ASN A 532 22.44 -36.30 20.22
N TRP A 533 22.61 -35.36 19.29
CA TRP A 533 21.53 -34.78 18.52
C TRP A 533 21.69 -35.14 17.05
N THR A 534 20.60 -35.45 16.37
CA THR A 534 20.57 -35.65 14.91
C THR A 534 19.24 -35.11 14.38
N ALA A 535 19.27 -34.45 13.22
CA ALA A 535 18.05 -33.97 12.57
C ALA A 535 17.14 -35.17 12.22
N GLN A 536 15.87 -35.10 12.61
CA GLN A 536 14.88 -36.15 12.37
C GLN A 536 14.15 -35.93 11.04
N TYR A 537 13.86 -34.68 10.68
CA TYR A 537 13.13 -34.30 9.49
C TYR A 537 14.09 -34.00 8.33
N THR A 538 14.65 -35.07 7.75
CA THR A 538 15.63 -34.93 6.64
C THR A 538 15.06 -35.17 5.24
N ASP A 539 13.79 -35.57 5.13
CA ASP A 539 13.09 -35.64 3.84
C ASP A 539 12.49 -34.28 3.48
N LEU A 540 13.05 -33.66 2.44
CA LEU A 540 12.67 -32.31 2.02
C LEU A 540 11.20 -32.21 1.58
N GLN A 541 10.68 -33.25 0.90
CA GLN A 541 9.31 -33.25 0.40
C GLN A 541 8.31 -33.37 1.55
N GLU A 542 8.60 -34.20 2.54
CA GLU A 542 7.79 -34.34 3.76
C GLU A 542 7.75 -33.03 4.55
N CYS A 543 8.91 -32.41 4.80
CA CYS A 543 9.00 -31.12 5.50
C CYS A 543 8.16 -30.05 4.82
N LEU A 544 8.30 -29.92 3.50
CA LEU A 544 7.53 -28.94 2.71
C LEU A 544 6.03 -29.27 2.68
N SER A 545 5.65 -30.55 2.74
CA SER A 545 4.24 -30.96 2.83
C SER A 545 3.63 -30.62 4.20
N ILE A 546 4.40 -30.72 5.28
CA ILE A 546 3.99 -30.25 6.62
C ILE A 546 3.80 -28.74 6.62
N ALA A 547 4.80 -27.98 6.14
CA ALA A 547 4.74 -26.52 6.04
C ALA A 547 3.55 -26.06 5.18
N TRP A 548 3.29 -26.74 4.06
CA TRP A 548 2.17 -26.41 3.19
C TRP A 548 0.81 -26.68 3.81
N ARG A 549 0.65 -27.78 4.57
CA ARG A 549 -0.58 -28.06 5.33
C ARG A 549 -0.87 -26.94 6.33
N TRP A 550 0.15 -26.47 7.04
CA TRP A 550 0.01 -25.34 7.97
C TRP A 550 -0.40 -24.06 7.23
N GLN A 551 0.27 -23.71 6.13
CA GLN A 551 -0.06 -22.52 5.33
C GLN A 551 -1.49 -22.56 4.77
N LYS A 552 -1.97 -23.75 4.37
CA LYS A 552 -3.34 -23.95 3.90
C LYS A 552 -4.37 -23.75 5.00
N SER A 553 -4.12 -24.21 6.22
CA SER A 553 -5.02 -24.02 7.36
C SER A 553 -4.93 -22.61 7.97
N HIS A 554 -3.84 -21.89 7.73
CA HIS A 554 -3.56 -20.55 8.27
C HIS A 554 -3.29 -19.55 7.16
N ARG A 555 -4.25 -19.37 6.23
CA ARG A 555 -4.08 -18.45 5.08
C ARG A 555 -3.74 -17.01 5.48
N ASN A 556 -4.10 -16.60 6.69
CA ASN A 556 -3.84 -15.28 7.26
C ASN A 556 -2.63 -15.25 8.22
N GLY A 557 -1.77 -16.29 8.18
CA GLY A 557 -0.64 -16.45 9.10
C GLY A 557 -1.11 -16.72 10.54
N TYR A 558 -0.41 -16.15 11.52
CA TYR A 558 -0.75 -16.28 12.95
C TYR A 558 -1.96 -15.42 13.39
N GLY A 559 -2.63 -14.73 12.46
CA GLY A 559 -3.87 -14.02 12.76
C GLY A 559 -4.94 -14.99 13.25
N SER A 560 -5.54 -14.68 14.41
CA SER A 560 -6.43 -15.56 15.19
C SER A 560 -7.27 -16.50 14.31
N PRO A 561 -7.32 -17.82 14.60
CA PRO A 561 -8.46 -18.60 14.17
C PRO A 561 -9.68 -17.87 14.71
N SER A 562 -10.68 -17.66 13.86
CA SER A 562 -12.01 -17.21 14.28
C SER A 562 -12.34 -17.96 15.56
N VAL A 563 -12.39 -17.25 16.67
CA VAL A 563 -12.76 -17.81 17.97
C VAL A 563 -14.07 -18.54 17.72
N MET A 564 -14.03 -19.87 17.77
CA MET A 564 -15.22 -20.66 18.09
C MET A 564 -15.67 -20.10 19.43
N LYS A 565 -16.65 -19.19 19.38
CA LYS A 565 -17.46 -18.89 20.54
C LYS A 565 -18.20 -20.18 20.83
N VAL A 566 -17.75 -20.88 21.86
CA VAL A 566 -18.57 -21.85 22.60
C VAL A 566 -19.69 -21.09 23.29
#